data_AF-A0A925Y848-F1
#
_entry.id   AF-A0A925Y848-F1
#
_cell.length_a   1.000
_cell.length_b   1.000
_cell.length_c   1.000
_cell.angle_alpha   90.00
_cell.angle_beta   90.00
_cell.angle_gamma   90.00
#
_symmetry.space_group_name_H-M   'P 1'
#
loop_
_entity.id
_entity.type
_entity.pdbx_description
1 polymer ?
#
loop_
_entity_poly.entity_id
_entity_poly.type
_entity_poly.pdbx_seq_one_letter_code
_entity_poly.pdbx_strand_id
1 'polypeptide(L)'
;MIATGLTFLFGALLTALLVLLVAPIVWRKAQTLARREFEATIPASANEIRAGLDGVRAQAALSIRRSEVLLAEIREKSARTQAELGRSTVENVGLLKRSRQLAEDLSQREAELAKLDELVALKEEETAKLARHLAAARQDSDTKRRELVTIEQRFRELSDIAEERRLQLVAADDKSDLLADALRLSERQTREAEAEAERLRDDAVQAGRAVGQEKTQSSTLNEKVATLLAGIADRDEEILRLKARLVETSERASVQRTQPARRDAPGRDVDADLSDVRDQISDLAARVLRMASLAEGPDSPLARLIEKPADVAGTAGGRLSLADRVRLLSEEEAAGGATPSRSQAAR
;
A
#
# COMPACT_ATOMS: atom_id res chain seq x y z
N MET A 1 -90.38 -179.82 19.16
CA MET A 1 -89.47 -178.70 19.53
C MET A 1 -87.97 -179.09 19.56
N ILE A 2 -87.59 -180.37 19.51
CA ILE A 2 -86.17 -180.79 19.49
C ILE A 2 -85.52 -180.57 18.11
N ALA A 3 -86.27 -180.78 17.02
CA ALA A 3 -85.75 -180.66 15.65
C ALA A 3 -85.24 -179.25 15.31
N THR A 4 -85.95 -178.20 15.71
CA THR A 4 -85.53 -176.79 15.49
C THR A 4 -84.30 -176.40 16.32
N GLY A 5 -84.15 -176.93 17.54
CA GLY A 5 -82.95 -176.73 18.35
C GLY A 5 -81.71 -177.37 17.73
N LEU A 6 -81.85 -178.57 17.17
CA LEU A 6 -80.75 -179.31 16.56
C LEU A 6 -80.24 -178.64 15.28
N THR A 7 -81.13 -178.11 14.43
CA THR A 7 -80.73 -177.37 13.21
C THR A 7 -80.02 -176.06 13.55
N PHE A 8 -80.44 -175.36 14.61
CA PHE A 8 -79.74 -174.16 15.08
C PHE A 8 -78.35 -174.50 15.63
N LEU A 9 -78.24 -175.56 16.43
CA LEU A 9 -76.96 -176.02 16.98
C LEU A 9 -76.01 -176.46 15.87
N PHE A 10 -76.51 -177.20 14.88
CA PHE A 10 -75.74 -177.66 13.72
C PHE A 10 -75.30 -176.48 12.84
N GLY A 11 -76.17 -175.49 12.63
CA GLY A 11 -75.82 -174.25 11.94
C GLY A 11 -74.74 -173.45 12.67
N ALA A 12 -74.84 -173.32 14.00
CA ALA A 12 -73.83 -172.67 14.84
C ALA A 12 -72.49 -173.41 14.84
N LEU A 13 -72.52 -174.75 14.84
CA LEU A 13 -71.32 -175.57 14.72
C LEU A 13 -70.66 -175.44 13.35
N LEU A 14 -71.46 -175.35 12.28
CA LEU A 14 -70.97 -175.16 10.92
C LEU A 14 -70.33 -173.78 10.74
N THR A 15 -70.93 -172.71 11.27
CA THR A 15 -70.35 -171.36 11.22
C THR A 15 -69.10 -171.27 12.09
N ALA A 16 -69.11 -171.86 13.29
CA ALA A 16 -67.92 -171.94 14.13
C ALA A 16 -66.78 -172.68 13.43
N LEU A 17 -67.08 -173.79 12.74
CA LEU A 17 -66.11 -174.53 11.95
C LEU A 17 -65.55 -173.69 10.78
N LEU A 18 -66.41 -172.96 10.06
CA LEU A 18 -66.00 -172.05 8.99
C LEU A 18 -65.11 -170.91 9.50
N VAL A 19 -65.45 -170.29 10.64
CA VAL A 19 -64.63 -169.25 11.27
C VAL A 19 -63.28 -169.82 11.69
N LEU A 20 -63.26 -171.01 12.29
CA LEU A 20 -62.02 -171.67 12.69
C LEU A 20 -61.14 -172.02 11.49
N LEU A 21 -61.75 -172.33 10.34
CA LEU A 21 -61.04 -172.62 9.09
C LEU A 21 -60.43 -171.35 8.45
N VAL A 22 -61.12 -170.22 8.54
CA VAL A 22 -60.70 -168.94 7.92
C VAL A 22 -59.75 -168.13 8.83
N ALA A 23 -59.90 -168.23 10.16
CA ALA A 23 -59.05 -167.56 11.14
C ALA A 23 -57.54 -167.70 10.87
N PRO A 24 -56.97 -168.90 10.61
CA PRO A 24 -55.54 -169.05 10.33
C PRO A 24 -55.11 -168.37 9.01
N ILE A 25 -56.01 -168.23 8.03
CA ILE A 25 -55.71 -167.58 6.75
C ILE A 25 -55.59 -166.06 6.93
N VAL A 26 -56.54 -165.47 7.67
CA VAL A 26 -56.55 -164.02 7.95
C VAL A 26 -55.37 -163.64 8.85
N TRP A 27 -55.05 -164.46 9.86
CA TRP A 27 -53.90 -164.23 10.74
C TRP A 27 -52.57 -164.22 9.96
N ARG A 28 -52.37 -165.20 9.06
CA ARG A 28 -51.17 -165.26 8.20
C ARG A 28 -51.04 -164.02 7.31
N LYS A 29 -52.15 -163.53 6.74
CA LYS A 29 -52.17 -162.32 5.90
C LYS A 29 -51.85 -161.06 6.71
N ALA A 30 -52.45 -160.89 7.90
CA ALA A 30 -52.18 -159.76 8.78
C ALA A 30 -50.70 -159.71 9.23
N GLN A 31 -50.13 -160.87 9.57
CA GLN A 31 -48.72 -160.99 9.93
C GLN A 31 -47.78 -160.62 8.77
N THR A 32 -48.17 -160.91 7.52
CA THR A 32 -47.37 -160.56 6.34
C THR A 32 -47.39 -159.05 6.07
N LEU A 33 -48.54 -158.39 6.24
CA LEU A 33 -48.62 -156.92 6.12
C LEU A 33 -47.84 -156.24 7.24
N ALA A 34 -48.05 -156.66 8.49
CA ALA A 34 -47.33 -156.11 9.64
C ALA A 34 -45.82 -156.30 9.47
N ARG A 35 -45.36 -157.45 8.97
CA ARG A 35 -43.95 -157.72 8.69
C ARG A 35 -43.39 -156.83 7.57
N ARG A 36 -44.16 -156.58 6.50
CA ARG A 36 -43.77 -155.66 5.41
C ARG A 36 -43.65 -154.20 5.87
N GLU A 37 -44.56 -153.73 6.72
CA GLU A 37 -44.48 -152.37 7.29
C GLU A 37 -43.32 -152.25 8.29
N PHE A 38 -43.06 -153.30 9.08
CA PHE A 38 -41.91 -153.34 9.99
C PHE A 38 -40.58 -153.37 9.23
N GLU A 39 -40.48 -154.16 8.16
CA GLU A 39 -39.29 -154.23 7.29
C GLU A 39 -39.08 -152.93 6.49
N ALA A 40 -40.12 -152.13 6.24
CA ALA A 40 -40.01 -150.82 5.60
C ALA A 40 -39.59 -149.70 6.57
N THR A 41 -39.82 -149.87 7.87
CA THR A 41 -39.58 -148.83 8.89
C THR A 41 -38.27 -149.07 9.66
N ILE A 42 -37.85 -150.33 9.78
CA ILE A 42 -36.62 -150.70 10.46
C ILE A 42 -35.54 -150.98 9.41
N PRO A 43 -34.31 -150.45 9.57
CA PRO A 43 -33.22 -150.75 8.65
C PRO A 43 -32.95 -152.26 8.67
N ALA A 44 -33.38 -152.94 7.61
CA ALA A 44 -33.34 -154.40 7.52
C ALA A 44 -31.96 -154.93 7.08
N SER A 45 -31.02 -154.04 6.72
CA SER A 45 -29.66 -154.41 6.29
C SER A 45 -28.56 -153.65 7.03
N ALA A 46 -27.44 -154.34 7.33
CA ALA A 46 -26.26 -153.73 7.95
C ALA A 46 -25.64 -152.59 7.11
N ASN A 47 -25.88 -152.59 5.79
CA ASN A 47 -25.39 -151.55 4.88
C ASN A 47 -26.17 -150.23 5.04
N GLU A 48 -27.49 -150.29 5.22
CA GLU A 48 -28.32 -149.10 5.46
C GLU A 48 -27.99 -148.43 6.81
N ILE A 49 -27.71 -149.22 7.85
CA ILE A 49 -27.27 -148.71 9.16
C ILE A 49 -25.92 -147.98 9.03
N ARG A 50 -24.98 -148.53 8.26
CA ARG A 50 -23.68 -147.90 7.99
C ARG A 50 -23.83 -146.60 7.18
N ALA A 51 -24.69 -146.60 6.16
CA ALA A 51 -24.98 -145.40 5.37
C ALA A 51 -25.63 -144.28 6.23
N GLY A 52 -26.53 -144.64 7.16
CA GLY A 52 -27.10 -143.69 8.12
C GLY A 52 -26.06 -143.12 9.08
N LEU A 53 -25.17 -143.97 9.61
CA LEU A 53 -24.05 -143.54 10.46
C LEU A 53 -23.09 -142.60 9.72
N ASP A 54 -22.73 -142.93 8.47
CA ASP A 54 -21.88 -142.09 7.65
C ASP A 54 -22.58 -140.78 7.23
N GLY A 55 -23.91 -140.81 7.06
CA GLY A 55 -24.74 -139.63 6.87
C GLY A 55 -24.74 -138.69 8.08
N VAL A 56 -24.89 -139.22 9.29
CA VAL A 56 -24.80 -138.42 10.54
C VAL A 56 -23.39 -137.86 10.71
N ARG A 57 -22.34 -138.64 10.42
CA ARG A 57 -20.95 -138.15 10.43
C ARG A 57 -20.73 -137.04 9.41
N ALA A 58 -21.29 -137.17 8.21
CA ALA A 58 -21.20 -136.14 7.18
C ALA A 58 -21.94 -134.86 7.59
N GLN A 59 -23.14 -134.99 8.18
CA GLN A 59 -23.89 -133.84 8.71
C GLN A 59 -23.14 -133.14 9.83
N ALA A 60 -22.54 -133.89 10.75
CA ALA A 60 -21.68 -133.34 11.81
C ALA A 60 -20.44 -132.65 11.23
N ALA A 61 -19.78 -133.26 10.24
CA ALA A 61 -18.63 -132.65 9.56
C ALA A 61 -19.01 -131.35 8.83
N LEU A 62 -20.17 -131.33 8.15
CA LEU A 62 -20.68 -130.15 7.46
C LEU A 62 -21.11 -129.05 8.43
N SER A 63 -21.74 -129.38 9.56
CA SER A 63 -22.13 -128.37 10.55
C SER A 63 -20.92 -127.75 11.26
N ILE A 64 -19.89 -128.56 11.55
CA ILE A 64 -18.58 -128.07 12.03
C ILE A 64 -17.94 -127.17 10.96
N ARG A 65 -17.88 -127.61 9.71
CA ARG A 65 -17.28 -126.79 8.65
C ARG A 65 -18.04 -125.48 8.44
N ARG A 66 -19.37 -125.52 8.48
CA ARG A 66 -20.22 -124.32 8.37
C ARG A 66 -19.97 -123.36 9.52
N SER A 67 -19.87 -123.85 10.75
CA SER A 67 -19.59 -122.99 11.92
C SER A 67 -18.16 -122.44 11.88
N GLU A 68 -17.17 -123.23 11.45
CA GLU A 68 -15.79 -122.75 11.21
C GLU A 68 -15.75 -121.62 10.18
N VAL A 69 -16.45 -121.77 9.05
CA VAL A 69 -16.52 -120.74 7.99
C VAL A 69 -17.20 -119.48 8.52
N LEU A 70 -18.32 -119.59 9.24
CA LEU A 70 -18.99 -118.44 9.84
C LEU A 70 -18.11 -117.74 10.89
N LEU A 71 -17.41 -118.51 11.72
CA LEU A 71 -16.45 -117.95 12.69
C LEU A 71 -15.31 -117.22 11.98
N ALA A 72 -14.79 -117.77 10.88
CA ALA A 72 -13.76 -117.11 10.07
C ALA A 72 -14.27 -115.79 9.48
N GLU A 73 -15.49 -115.76 8.92
CA GLU A 73 -16.10 -114.56 8.36
C GLU A 73 -16.36 -113.48 9.43
N ILE A 74 -16.86 -113.86 10.61
CA ILE A 74 -17.07 -112.94 11.73
C ILE A 74 -15.73 -112.38 12.21
N ARG A 75 -14.70 -113.23 12.35
CA ARG A 75 -13.35 -112.80 12.74
C ARG A 75 -12.78 -111.83 11.71
N GLU A 76 -12.89 -112.13 10.42
CA GLU A 76 -12.44 -111.23 9.36
C GLU A 76 -13.16 -109.88 9.39
N LYS A 77 -14.50 -109.87 9.53
CA LYS A 77 -15.27 -108.63 9.67
C LYS A 77 -14.84 -107.84 10.90
N SER A 78 -14.64 -108.49 12.05
CA SER A 78 -14.18 -107.83 13.27
C SER A 78 -12.77 -107.26 13.13
N ALA A 79 -11.86 -107.95 12.43
CA ALA A 79 -10.52 -107.48 12.18
C ALA A 79 -10.53 -106.25 11.24
N ARG A 80 -11.38 -106.27 10.21
CA ARG A 80 -11.58 -105.12 9.30
C ARG A 80 -12.13 -103.90 10.06
N THR A 81 -13.18 -104.06 10.86
CA THR A 81 -13.77 -102.95 11.61
C THR A 81 -12.81 -102.41 12.68
N GLN A 82 -12.05 -103.27 13.36
CA GLN A 82 -11.00 -102.84 14.29
C GLN A 82 -9.90 -102.07 13.57
N ALA A 83 -9.49 -102.49 12.37
CA ALA A 83 -8.51 -101.77 11.57
C ALA A 83 -9.05 -100.39 11.11
N GLU A 84 -10.32 -100.31 10.70
CA GLU A 84 -10.97 -99.05 10.31
C GLU A 84 -11.11 -98.08 11.50
N LEU A 85 -11.51 -98.58 12.67
CA LEU A 85 -11.52 -97.80 13.92
C LEU A 85 -10.11 -97.34 14.32
N GLY A 86 -9.10 -98.20 14.15
CA GLY A 86 -7.70 -97.83 14.35
C GLY A 86 -7.25 -96.70 13.41
N ARG A 87 -7.65 -96.73 12.14
CA ARG A 87 -7.33 -95.65 11.18
C ARG A 87 -8.05 -94.35 11.52
N SER A 88 -9.36 -94.41 11.80
CA SER A 88 -10.14 -93.21 12.10
C SER A 88 -9.73 -92.55 13.42
N THR A 89 -9.31 -93.33 14.43
CA THR A 89 -8.77 -92.78 15.69
C THR A 89 -7.44 -92.05 15.46
N VAL A 90 -6.54 -92.60 14.64
CA VAL A 90 -5.29 -91.92 14.27
C VAL A 90 -5.57 -90.63 13.49
N GLU A 91 -6.50 -90.67 12.54
CA GLU A 91 -6.91 -89.48 11.78
C GLU A 91 -7.52 -88.40 12.70
N ASN A 92 -8.43 -88.79 13.61
CA ASN A 92 -9.04 -87.88 14.58
C ASN A 92 -7.99 -87.25 15.50
N VAL A 93 -7.01 -88.02 15.99
CA VAL A 93 -5.90 -87.47 16.77
C VAL A 93 -5.08 -86.48 15.93
N GLY A 94 -4.84 -86.78 14.65
CA GLY A 94 -4.18 -85.87 13.72
C GLY A 94 -4.97 -84.58 13.46
N LEU A 95 -6.29 -84.67 13.31
CA LEU A 95 -7.19 -83.52 13.17
C LEU A 95 -7.23 -82.67 14.44
N LEU A 96 -7.30 -83.29 15.62
CA LEU A 96 -7.27 -82.58 16.90
C LEU A 96 -5.95 -81.83 17.10
N LYS A 97 -4.81 -82.44 16.73
CA LYS A 97 -3.51 -81.75 16.77
C LYS A 97 -3.49 -80.53 15.85
N ARG A 98 -3.94 -80.68 14.60
CA ARG A 98 -4.04 -79.56 13.65
C ARG A 98 -4.99 -78.47 14.14
N SER A 99 -6.15 -78.84 14.70
CA SER A 99 -7.09 -77.88 15.27
C SER A 99 -6.50 -77.10 16.45
N ARG A 100 -5.71 -77.75 17.32
CA ARG A 100 -5.00 -77.07 18.41
C ARG A 100 -3.93 -76.13 17.89
N GLN A 101 -3.14 -76.57 16.91
CA GLN A 101 -2.12 -75.73 16.27
C GLN A 101 -2.76 -74.48 15.63
N LEU A 102 -3.84 -74.66 14.87
CA LEU A 102 -4.57 -73.54 14.26
C LEU A 102 -5.16 -72.59 15.31
N ALA A 103 -5.68 -73.11 16.43
CA ALA A 103 -6.18 -72.28 17.51
C ALA A 103 -5.07 -71.48 18.19
N GLU A 104 -3.89 -72.09 18.37
CA GLU A 104 -2.70 -71.42 18.91
C GLU A 104 -2.23 -70.32 17.94
N ASP A 105 -2.08 -70.63 16.65
CA ASP A 105 -1.70 -69.68 15.61
C ASP A 105 -2.70 -68.50 15.55
N LEU A 106 -4.01 -68.77 15.61
CA LEU A 106 -5.04 -67.73 15.66
C LEU A 106 -4.87 -66.83 16.88
N SER A 107 -4.67 -67.40 18.08
CA SER A 107 -4.45 -66.61 19.29
C SER A 107 -3.19 -65.74 19.22
N GLN A 108 -2.12 -66.25 18.60
CA GLN A 108 -0.89 -65.49 18.37
C GLN A 108 -1.14 -64.32 17.42
N ARG A 109 -1.85 -64.56 16.30
CA ARG A 109 -2.21 -63.52 15.34
C ARG A 109 -3.15 -62.47 15.95
N GLU A 110 -4.12 -62.87 16.75
CA GLU A 110 -4.99 -61.94 17.48
C GLU A 110 -4.17 -61.06 18.45
N ALA A 111 -3.20 -61.63 19.15
CA ALA A 111 -2.30 -60.86 20.01
C ALA A 111 -1.37 -59.92 19.21
N GLU A 112 -0.91 -60.32 18.03
CA GLU A 112 -0.14 -59.46 17.12
C GLU A 112 -1.00 -58.31 16.57
N LEU A 113 -2.24 -58.57 16.17
CA LEU A 113 -3.19 -57.55 15.70
C LEU A 113 -3.49 -56.55 16.81
N ALA A 114 -3.77 -57.01 18.03
CA ALA A 114 -4.01 -56.12 19.17
C ALA A 114 -2.81 -55.19 19.46
N LYS A 115 -1.58 -55.70 19.35
CA LYS A 115 -0.37 -54.87 19.48
C LYS A 115 -0.23 -53.88 18.33
N LEU A 116 -0.57 -54.28 17.11
CA LEU A 116 -0.49 -53.40 15.94
C LEU A 116 -1.54 -52.27 16.05
N ASP A 117 -2.75 -52.58 16.50
CA ASP A 117 -3.81 -51.59 16.74
C ASP A 117 -3.39 -50.58 17.82
N GLU A 118 -2.74 -51.04 18.90
CA GLU A 118 -2.17 -50.14 19.92
C GLU A 118 -1.08 -49.23 19.33
N LEU A 119 -0.19 -49.76 18.50
CA LEU A 119 0.84 -48.96 17.83
C LEU A 119 0.23 -47.94 16.85
N VAL A 120 -0.83 -48.32 16.12
CA VAL A 120 -1.56 -47.41 15.23
C VAL A 120 -2.19 -46.28 16.05
N ALA A 121 -2.88 -46.60 17.16
CA ALA A 121 -3.50 -45.60 18.03
C ALA A 121 -2.46 -44.61 18.61
N LEU A 122 -1.29 -45.11 19.05
CA LEU A 122 -0.19 -44.27 19.52
C LEU A 122 0.33 -43.35 18.41
N LYS A 123 0.50 -43.87 17.19
CA LYS A 123 0.95 -43.07 16.04
C LYS A 123 -0.09 -42.05 15.60
N GLU A 124 -1.37 -42.39 15.66
CA GLU A 124 -2.47 -41.44 15.42
C GLU A 124 -2.47 -40.31 16.47
N GLU A 125 -2.21 -40.62 17.74
CA GLU A 125 -2.08 -39.59 18.78
C GLU A 125 -0.86 -38.69 18.54
N GLU A 126 0.30 -39.26 18.20
CA GLU A 126 1.52 -38.52 17.85
C GLU A 126 1.29 -37.61 16.64
N THR A 127 0.68 -38.12 15.56
CA THR A 127 0.36 -37.33 14.36
C THR A 127 -0.63 -36.21 14.67
N ALA A 128 -1.64 -36.47 15.51
CA ALA A 128 -2.57 -35.44 15.96
C ALA A 128 -1.86 -34.34 16.79
N LYS A 129 -0.93 -34.71 17.68
CA LYS A 129 -0.10 -33.76 18.43
C LYS A 129 0.76 -32.91 17.48
N LEU A 130 1.47 -33.54 16.55
CA LEU A 130 2.30 -32.85 15.57
C LEU A 130 1.48 -31.91 14.68
N ALA A 131 0.29 -32.33 14.24
CA ALA A 131 -0.62 -31.50 13.47
C ALA A 131 -1.07 -30.25 14.24
N ARG A 132 -1.37 -30.38 15.54
CA ARG A 132 -1.71 -29.24 16.42
C ARG A 132 -0.53 -28.27 16.58
N HIS A 133 0.68 -28.79 16.83
CA HIS A 133 1.88 -27.95 16.93
C HIS A 133 2.18 -27.20 15.63
N LEU A 134 2.04 -27.88 14.50
CA LEU A 134 2.24 -27.27 13.18
C LEU A 134 1.17 -26.21 12.87
N ALA A 135 -0.08 -26.44 13.23
CA ALA A 135 -1.14 -25.45 13.09
C ALA A 135 -0.87 -24.19 13.96
N ALA A 136 -0.47 -24.38 15.22
CA ALA A 136 -0.09 -23.28 16.11
C ALA A 136 1.12 -22.49 15.57
N ALA A 137 2.18 -23.18 15.13
CA ALA A 137 3.36 -22.53 14.55
C ALA A 137 3.05 -21.74 13.26
N ARG A 138 2.10 -22.23 12.44
CA ARG A 138 1.60 -21.50 11.27
C ARG A 138 0.85 -20.24 11.68
N GLN A 139 -0.06 -20.33 12.66
CA GLN A 139 -0.81 -19.17 13.16
C GLN A 139 0.14 -18.11 13.75
N ASP A 140 1.15 -18.51 14.52
CA ASP A 140 2.16 -17.61 15.06
C ASP A 140 2.96 -16.93 13.95
N SER A 141 3.34 -17.69 12.92
CA SER A 141 4.05 -17.17 11.75
C SER A 141 3.21 -16.16 10.98
N ASP A 142 1.91 -16.42 10.80
CA ASP A 142 0.99 -15.50 10.12
C ASP A 142 0.75 -14.24 10.97
N THR A 143 0.68 -14.37 12.29
CA THR A 143 0.59 -13.22 13.22
C THR A 143 1.84 -12.34 13.10
N LYS A 144 3.03 -12.93 13.18
CA LYS A 144 4.30 -12.20 12.99
C LYS A 144 4.40 -11.55 11.61
N ARG A 145 3.92 -12.20 10.55
CA ARG A 145 3.85 -11.60 9.20
C ARG A 145 2.97 -10.35 9.18
N ARG A 146 1.80 -10.38 9.81
CA ARG A 146 0.91 -9.21 9.92
C ARG A 146 1.55 -8.07 10.72
N GLU A 147 2.23 -8.41 11.81
CA GLU A 147 2.99 -7.45 12.60
C GLU A 147 4.11 -6.81 11.80
N LEU A 148 4.87 -7.61 11.03
CA LEU A 148 5.92 -7.11 10.14
C LEU A 148 5.37 -6.14 9.09
N VAL A 149 4.26 -6.48 8.43
CA VAL A 149 3.61 -5.57 7.47
C VAL A 149 3.18 -4.26 8.15
N THR A 150 2.64 -4.35 9.37
CA THR A 150 2.23 -3.15 10.13
C THR A 150 3.45 -2.29 10.51
N ILE A 151 4.54 -2.92 10.96
CA ILE A 151 5.80 -2.21 11.28
C ILE A 151 6.38 -1.57 10.02
N GLU A 152 6.34 -2.26 8.89
CA GLU A 152 6.82 -1.75 7.61
C GLU A 152 6.01 -0.53 7.16
N GLN A 153 4.69 -0.56 7.30
CA GLN A 153 3.81 0.60 7.03
C GLN A 153 4.18 1.79 7.91
N ARG A 154 4.31 1.58 9.23
CA ARG A 154 4.71 2.64 10.17
C ARG A 154 6.11 3.17 9.87
N PHE A 155 7.04 2.31 9.45
CA PHE A 155 8.37 2.73 9.05
C PHE A 155 8.32 3.64 7.82
N ARG A 156 7.54 3.28 6.80
CA ARG A 156 7.32 4.14 5.62
C ARG A 156 6.71 5.48 6.01
N GLU A 157 5.65 5.49 6.82
CA GLU A 157 5.03 6.74 7.31
C GLU A 157 6.04 7.64 8.04
N LEU A 158 6.86 7.05 8.92
CA LEU A 158 7.91 7.81 9.63
C LEU A 158 9.01 8.30 8.69
N SER A 159 9.39 7.51 7.69
CA SER A 159 10.32 7.92 6.65
C SER A 159 9.77 9.09 5.83
N ASP A 160 8.51 9.03 5.40
CA ASP A 160 7.86 10.11 4.66
C ASP A 160 7.80 11.40 5.50
N ILE A 161 7.43 11.30 6.78
CA ILE A 161 7.44 12.45 7.72
C ILE A 161 8.87 13.00 7.90
N ALA A 162 9.88 12.14 7.96
CA ALA A 162 11.27 12.56 8.09
C ALA A 162 11.76 13.29 6.82
N GLU A 163 11.39 12.81 5.63
CA GLU A 163 11.67 13.46 4.36
C GLU A 163 10.95 14.82 4.24
N GLU A 164 9.68 14.89 4.65
CA GLU A 164 8.92 16.14 4.69
C GLU A 164 9.57 17.15 5.64
N ARG A 165 9.94 16.74 6.86
CA ARG A 165 10.64 17.62 7.82
C ARG A 165 12.00 18.06 7.30
N ARG A 166 12.72 17.18 6.59
CA ARG A 166 14.00 17.55 5.96
C ARG A 166 13.78 18.62 4.90
N LEU A 167 12.77 18.48 4.05
CA LEU A 167 12.41 19.49 3.06
C LEU A 167 12.03 20.82 3.72
N GLN A 168 11.23 20.77 4.80
CA GLN A 168 10.85 21.96 5.57
C GLN A 168 12.06 22.66 6.20
N LEU A 169 13.01 21.91 6.75
CA LEU A 169 14.24 22.47 7.30
C LEU A 169 15.09 23.14 6.23
N VAL A 170 15.26 22.51 5.06
CA VAL A 170 15.98 23.12 3.92
C VAL A 170 15.28 24.40 3.47
N ALA A 171 13.95 24.38 3.32
CA ALA A 171 13.19 25.58 2.95
C ALA A 171 13.27 26.70 4.01
N ALA A 172 13.33 26.34 5.30
CA ALA A 172 13.54 27.29 6.39
C ALA A 172 14.96 27.86 6.42
N ASP A 173 15.95 27.08 6.03
CA ASP A 173 17.35 27.50 5.87
C ASP A 173 17.47 28.48 4.70
N ASP A 174 16.93 28.14 3.52
CA ASP A 174 16.87 29.04 2.36
C ASP A 174 16.18 30.38 2.71
N LYS A 175 15.10 30.33 3.50
CA LYS A 175 14.41 31.53 3.97
C LYS A 175 15.27 32.34 4.95
N SER A 176 16.04 31.66 5.81
CA SER A 176 16.96 32.32 6.75
C SER A 176 18.08 33.02 5.99
N ASP A 177 18.62 32.41 4.94
CA ASP A 177 19.61 33.01 4.05
C ASP A 177 19.07 34.25 3.33
N LEU A 178 17.85 34.17 2.76
CA LEU A 178 17.19 35.32 2.12
C LEU A 178 16.98 36.48 3.09
N LEU A 179 16.54 36.19 4.33
CA LEU A 179 16.38 37.21 5.37
C LEU A 179 17.72 37.80 5.81
N ALA A 180 18.77 36.98 5.91
CA ALA A 180 20.11 37.44 6.22
C ALA A 180 20.66 38.37 5.13
N ASP A 181 20.42 38.06 3.85
CA ASP A 181 20.83 38.93 2.73
C ASP A 181 20.01 40.22 2.68
N ALA A 182 18.70 40.17 2.95
CA ALA A 182 17.87 41.35 3.08
C ALA A 182 18.31 42.24 4.25
N LEU A 183 18.68 41.65 5.39
CA LEU A 183 19.22 42.37 6.54
C LEU A 183 20.55 43.04 6.19
N ARG A 184 21.48 42.32 5.54
CA ARG A 184 22.75 42.89 5.05
C ARG A 184 22.53 44.06 4.10
N LEU A 185 21.54 43.97 3.21
CA LEU A 185 21.18 45.06 2.30
C LEU A 185 20.62 46.25 3.09
N SER A 186 19.71 46.02 4.04
CA SER A 186 19.17 47.06 4.91
C SER A 186 20.27 47.73 5.74
N GLU A 187 21.20 46.97 6.31
CA GLU A 187 22.33 47.51 7.07
C GLU A 187 23.28 48.34 6.19
N ARG A 188 23.46 47.96 4.92
CA ARG A 188 24.21 48.79 3.96
C ARG A 188 23.47 50.08 3.66
N GLN A 189 22.16 50.01 3.41
CA GLN A 189 21.33 51.19 3.17
C GLN A 189 21.33 52.13 4.38
N THR A 190 21.25 51.62 5.61
CA THR A 190 21.34 52.46 6.81
C THR A 190 22.72 53.08 6.96
N ARG A 191 23.80 52.35 6.66
CA ARG A 191 25.16 52.92 6.68
C ARG A 191 25.37 53.98 5.60
N GLU A 192 24.83 53.76 4.41
CA GLU A 192 24.85 54.74 3.32
C GLU A 192 24.05 55.99 3.70
N ALA A 193 22.85 55.82 4.24
CA ALA A 193 22.01 56.92 4.73
C ALA A 193 22.65 57.65 5.93
N GLU A 194 23.32 56.94 6.84
CA GLU A 194 24.09 57.54 7.94
C GLU A 194 25.27 58.35 7.42
N ALA A 195 26.02 57.82 6.45
CA ALA A 195 27.13 58.52 5.81
C ALA A 195 26.64 59.76 5.02
N GLU A 196 25.49 59.66 4.33
CA GLU A 196 24.84 60.80 3.68
C GLU A 196 24.37 61.83 4.71
N ALA A 197 23.78 61.40 5.81
CA ALA A 197 23.36 62.29 6.90
C ALA A 197 24.57 62.98 7.56
N GLU A 198 25.70 62.29 7.72
CA GLU A 198 26.94 62.86 8.22
C GLU A 198 27.51 63.90 7.25
N ARG A 199 27.56 63.60 5.94
CA ARG A 199 27.94 64.58 4.90
C ARG A 199 27.04 65.82 4.90
N LEU A 200 25.73 65.63 4.94
CA LEU A 200 24.77 66.76 5.01
C LEU A 200 24.91 67.57 6.30
N ARG A 201 25.24 66.92 7.43
CA ARG A 201 25.54 67.63 8.68
C ARG A 201 26.83 68.44 8.56
N ASP A 202 27.88 67.88 7.98
CA ASP A 202 29.12 68.59 7.74
C ASP A 202 28.90 69.78 6.81
N ASP A 203 28.18 69.59 5.70
CA ASP A 203 27.79 70.65 4.78
C ASP A 203 26.95 71.74 5.47
N ALA A 204 26.00 71.35 6.33
CA ALA A 204 25.21 72.30 7.13
C ALA A 204 26.08 73.07 8.14
N VAL A 205 27.07 72.44 8.76
CA VAL A 205 28.05 73.11 9.63
C VAL A 205 28.91 74.08 8.83
N GLN A 206 29.37 73.71 7.64
CA GLN A 206 30.14 74.59 6.77
C GLN A 206 29.31 75.76 6.25
N ALA A 207 28.07 75.52 5.82
CA ALA A 207 27.13 76.56 5.45
C ALA A 207 26.83 77.50 6.63
N GLY A 208 26.64 76.95 7.84
CA GLY A 208 26.48 77.73 9.06
C GLY A 208 27.71 78.59 9.37
N ARG A 209 28.93 78.08 9.15
CA ARG A 209 30.16 78.87 9.25
C ARG A 209 30.24 79.96 8.19
N ALA A 210 29.88 79.67 6.94
CA ALA A 210 29.86 80.64 5.85
C ALA A 210 28.85 81.76 6.12
N VAL A 211 27.63 81.43 6.55
CA VAL A 211 26.62 82.41 6.98
C VAL A 211 27.11 83.19 8.20
N GLY A 212 27.81 82.56 9.15
CA GLY A 212 28.45 83.25 10.27
C GLY A 212 29.50 84.27 9.81
N GLN A 213 30.34 83.91 8.84
CA GLN A 213 31.32 84.80 8.23
C GLN A 213 30.66 85.92 7.42
N GLU A 214 29.59 85.64 6.68
CA GLU A 214 28.83 86.65 5.95
C GLU A 214 28.12 87.60 6.92
N LYS A 215 27.61 87.10 8.05
CA LYS A 215 26.98 87.92 9.09
C LYS A 215 28.00 88.81 9.81
N THR A 216 29.23 88.35 10.05
CA THR A 216 30.30 89.21 10.59
C THR A 216 30.82 90.19 9.54
N GLN A 217 30.88 89.81 8.26
CA GLN A 217 31.15 90.74 7.16
C GLN A 217 30.04 91.79 7.03
N SER A 218 28.78 91.39 7.16
CA SER A 218 27.63 92.29 7.15
C SER A 218 27.62 93.19 8.37
N SER A 219 27.97 92.69 9.57
CA SER A 219 28.08 93.52 10.76
C SER A 219 29.24 94.51 10.67
N THR A 220 30.39 94.11 10.16
CA THR A 220 31.53 95.00 9.94
C THR A 220 31.27 96.00 8.81
N LEU A 221 30.53 95.62 7.76
CA LEU A 221 30.02 96.55 6.74
C LEU A 221 29.01 97.52 7.34
N ASN A 222 28.09 97.06 8.19
CA ASN A 222 27.16 97.93 8.92
C ASN A 222 27.89 98.88 9.86
N GLU A 223 28.95 98.44 10.54
CA GLU A 223 29.78 99.29 11.40
C GLU A 223 30.57 100.32 10.58
N LYS A 224 31.07 99.94 9.39
CA LYS A 224 31.64 100.88 8.41
C LYS A 224 30.60 101.88 7.91
N VAL A 225 29.39 101.44 7.60
CA VAL A 225 28.27 102.33 7.22
C VAL A 225 27.93 103.26 8.39
N ALA A 226 27.87 102.76 9.62
CA ALA A 226 27.64 103.57 10.81
C ALA A 226 28.75 104.62 11.02
N THR A 227 30.01 104.25 10.76
CA THR A 227 31.16 105.15 10.85
C THR A 227 31.17 106.17 9.72
N LEU A 228 30.80 105.78 8.49
CA LEU A 228 30.62 106.70 7.36
C LEU A 228 29.45 107.65 7.59
N LEU A 229 28.35 107.18 8.18
CA LEU A 229 27.22 108.01 8.60
C LEU A 229 27.61 108.98 9.72
N ALA A 230 28.41 108.53 10.70
CA ALA A 230 28.97 109.40 11.73
C ALA A 230 29.93 110.45 11.13
N GLY A 231 30.78 110.06 10.17
CA GLY A 231 31.65 111.00 9.45
C GLY A 231 30.89 111.98 8.56
N ILE A 232 29.74 111.58 8.00
CA ILE A 232 28.81 112.50 7.32
C ILE A 232 28.17 113.44 8.34
N ALA A 233 27.74 112.96 9.50
CA ALA A 233 27.19 113.80 10.56
C ALA A 233 28.21 114.81 11.10
N ASP A 234 29.46 114.42 11.30
CA ASP A 234 30.55 115.32 11.72
C ASP A 234 30.86 116.36 10.64
N ARG A 235 30.83 115.97 9.35
CA ARG A 235 30.97 116.91 8.24
C ARG A 235 29.78 117.87 8.12
N ASP A 236 28.57 117.39 8.37
CA ASP A 236 27.39 118.24 8.44
C ASP A 236 27.47 119.20 9.65
N GLU A 237 28.05 118.78 10.78
CA GLU A 237 28.32 119.66 11.91
C GLU A 237 29.44 120.68 11.61
N GLU A 238 30.49 120.30 10.87
CA GLU A 238 31.48 121.23 10.32
C GLU A 238 30.87 122.23 9.35
N ILE A 239 29.95 121.78 8.48
CA ILE A 239 29.19 122.67 7.58
C ILE A 239 28.31 123.62 8.40
N LEU A 240 27.66 123.16 9.47
CA LEU A 240 26.88 124.03 10.36
C LEU A 240 27.76 125.05 11.09
N ARG A 241 28.97 124.67 11.54
CA ARG A 241 29.95 125.60 12.15
C ARG A 241 30.52 126.60 11.15
N LEU A 242 30.78 126.19 9.91
CA LEU A 242 31.21 127.09 8.83
C LEU A 242 30.08 128.05 8.42
N LYS A 243 28.83 127.59 8.43
CA LYS A 243 27.66 128.46 8.24
C LYS A 243 27.48 129.46 9.40
N ALA A 244 27.72 129.05 10.65
CA ALA A 244 27.68 129.95 11.80
C ALA A 244 28.78 131.04 11.74
N ARG A 245 29.99 130.70 11.30
CA ARG A 245 31.07 131.69 11.04
C ARG A 245 30.76 132.65 9.90
N LEU A 246 30.02 132.19 8.89
CA LEU A 246 29.60 133.04 7.76
C LEU A 246 28.58 134.10 8.19
N VAL A 247 27.67 133.73 9.12
CA VAL A 247 26.68 134.65 9.70
C VAL A 247 27.35 135.72 10.56
N GLU A 248 28.37 135.38 11.35
CA GLU A 248 29.08 136.33 12.22
C GLU A 248 29.95 137.35 11.46
N THR A 249 30.41 137.01 10.23
CA THR A 249 31.15 137.94 9.36
C THR A 249 30.29 138.79 8.43
N SER A 250 28.98 138.52 8.33
CA SER A 250 28.08 139.23 7.40
C SER A 250 27.34 140.45 7.99
N GLU A 251 27.50 140.74 9.29
CA GLU A 251 26.82 141.86 9.97
C GLU A 251 27.66 143.14 10.14
N ARG A 252 28.86 143.23 9.55
CA ARG A 252 29.65 144.48 9.51
C ARG A 252 30.09 144.84 8.09
N ALA A 253 29.50 145.94 7.60
CA ALA A 253 29.86 146.78 6.45
C ALA A 253 28.93 146.68 5.22
N SER A 254 28.27 147.82 5.01
CA SER A 254 27.20 148.22 4.11
C SER A 254 27.59 148.51 2.65
N VAL A 255 26.63 148.26 1.75
CA VAL A 255 26.22 149.12 0.60
C VAL A 255 27.25 149.38 -0.51
N GLN A 256 27.00 148.81 -1.70
CA GLN A 256 26.69 149.50 -2.98
C GLN A 256 27.10 148.66 -4.22
N ARG A 257 26.08 148.39 -5.07
CA ARG A 257 26.04 148.19 -6.55
C ARG A 257 27.39 148.04 -7.31
N THR A 258 27.57 147.16 -8.30
CA THR A 258 26.68 146.85 -9.44
C THR A 258 27.17 145.60 -10.22
N GLN A 259 26.21 144.89 -10.84
CA GLN A 259 26.19 143.81 -11.87
C GLN A 259 27.20 143.90 -13.07
N PRO A 260 27.24 142.98 -14.09
CA PRO A 260 26.33 141.85 -14.44
C PRO A 260 27.02 140.54 -14.99
N ALA A 261 26.17 139.62 -15.47
CA ALA A 261 26.36 138.61 -16.55
C ALA A 261 26.76 137.20 -16.08
N ARG A 262 25.85 136.22 -16.08
CA ARG A 262 25.17 135.48 -17.19
C ARG A 262 25.80 134.09 -17.38
N ARG A 263 25.04 133.04 -17.07
CA ARG A 263 24.65 131.89 -17.93
C ARG A 263 23.99 130.85 -17.00
N ASP A 264 22.67 130.70 -17.09
CA ASP A 264 21.95 129.71 -17.92
C ASP A 264 22.04 128.31 -17.28
N ALA A 265 21.01 127.50 -17.11
CA ALA A 265 19.57 127.56 -17.34
C ALA A 265 18.97 126.23 -16.77
N PRO A 266 17.63 126.10 -16.67
CA PRO A 266 16.94 125.18 -15.76
C PRO A 266 16.06 124.11 -16.45
N GLY A 267 15.31 123.33 -15.65
CA GLY A 267 14.16 122.51 -16.06
C GLY A 267 14.54 121.09 -16.47
N ARG A 268 13.72 120.05 -16.31
CA ARG A 268 12.25 120.02 -16.29
C ARG A 268 11.81 118.62 -15.87
N ASP A 269 10.60 118.50 -15.33
CA ASP A 269 9.87 117.25 -15.20
C ASP A 269 9.76 116.53 -16.57
N VAL A 270 9.58 115.19 -16.52
CA VAL A 270 8.58 114.39 -17.26
C VAL A 270 9.08 112.97 -17.53
N ASP A 271 8.19 112.02 -17.25
CA ASP A 271 8.18 110.63 -17.68
C ASP A 271 8.82 110.34 -19.06
N ALA A 272 9.70 109.34 -19.12
CA ALA A 272 9.85 108.36 -20.20
C ALA A 272 11.25 107.73 -20.12
N ASP A 273 11.32 106.46 -19.71
CA ASP A 273 12.15 105.42 -20.34
C ASP A 273 11.93 104.09 -19.60
N LEU A 274 10.72 103.54 -19.80
CA LEU A 274 10.32 102.19 -19.39
C LEU A 274 10.16 101.26 -20.62
N SER A 275 10.67 101.64 -21.80
CA SER A 275 10.59 100.84 -23.02
C SER A 275 11.75 99.87 -23.18
N ASP A 276 12.96 100.23 -22.77
CA ASP A 276 14.16 99.48 -23.14
C ASP A 276 14.42 98.27 -22.22
N VAL A 277 13.87 98.29 -21.01
CA VAL A 277 13.84 97.11 -20.11
C VAL A 277 12.76 96.10 -20.55
N ARG A 278 11.69 96.57 -21.20
CA ARG A 278 10.55 95.72 -21.59
C ARG A 278 10.82 94.91 -22.84
N ASP A 279 11.61 95.46 -23.77
CA ASP A 279 12.06 94.75 -24.97
C ASP A 279 13.09 93.66 -24.64
N GLN A 280 14.00 93.91 -23.68
CA GLN A 280 14.96 92.90 -23.21
C GLN A 280 14.33 91.75 -22.42
N ILE A 281 13.30 92.02 -21.61
CA ILE A 281 12.54 90.98 -20.90
C ILE A 281 11.72 90.12 -21.89
N SER A 282 11.22 90.72 -22.97
CA SER A 282 10.45 90.00 -23.99
C SER A 282 11.33 89.05 -24.83
N ASP A 283 12.55 89.46 -25.16
CA ASP A 283 13.52 88.62 -25.86
C ASP A 283 14.04 87.45 -24.99
N LEU A 284 14.27 87.70 -23.69
CA LEU A 284 14.67 86.63 -22.77
C LEU A 284 13.53 85.62 -22.55
N ALA A 285 12.28 86.08 -22.47
CA ALA A 285 11.11 85.22 -22.35
C ALA A 285 10.89 84.35 -23.60
N ALA A 286 11.07 84.89 -24.81
CA ALA A 286 10.97 84.11 -26.05
C ALA A 286 12.02 82.99 -26.14
N ARG A 287 13.25 83.27 -25.67
CA ARG A 287 14.36 82.30 -25.68
C ARG A 287 14.18 81.19 -24.64
N VAL A 288 13.62 81.49 -23.47
CA VAL A 288 13.28 80.50 -22.42
C VAL A 288 12.11 79.61 -22.87
N LEU A 289 11.07 80.19 -23.48
CA LEU A 289 9.91 79.43 -23.96
C LEU A 289 10.30 78.47 -25.11
N ARG A 290 11.26 78.87 -25.95
CA ARG A 290 11.83 78.01 -27.00
C ARG A 290 12.67 76.86 -26.45
N MET A 291 13.52 77.09 -25.45
CA MET A 291 14.28 76.03 -24.77
C MET A 291 13.36 75.01 -24.09
N ALA A 292 12.27 75.48 -23.48
CA ALA A 292 11.24 74.59 -22.94
C ALA A 292 10.55 73.77 -24.05
N SER A 293 10.18 74.38 -25.17
CA SER A 293 9.55 73.66 -26.30
C SER A 293 10.44 72.59 -26.94
N LEU A 294 11.76 72.81 -26.98
CA LEU A 294 12.72 71.83 -27.50
C LEU A 294 12.98 70.68 -26.51
N ALA A 295 12.89 70.94 -25.21
CA ALA A 295 13.05 69.92 -24.16
C ALA A 295 11.81 69.04 -23.99
N GLU A 296 10.60 69.57 -24.22
CA GLU A 296 9.34 68.83 -24.10
C GLU A 296 8.98 67.99 -25.35
N GLY A 297 9.58 68.28 -26.51
CA GLY A 297 9.35 67.54 -27.75
C GLY A 297 8.03 67.87 -28.47
N PRO A 298 7.79 67.27 -29.67
CA PRO A 298 6.75 67.72 -30.62
C PRO A 298 5.29 67.53 -30.16
N ASP A 299 5.04 66.85 -29.05
CA ASP A 299 3.69 66.60 -28.52
C ASP A 299 3.30 67.52 -27.34
N SER A 300 4.11 68.54 -27.04
CA SER A 300 3.81 69.54 -26.00
C SER A 300 2.59 70.42 -26.34
N PRO A 301 1.70 70.72 -25.37
CA PRO A 301 0.58 71.65 -25.54
C PRO A 301 1.00 73.06 -25.98
N LEU A 302 2.26 73.45 -25.71
CA LEU A 302 2.80 74.77 -26.04
C LEU A 302 3.06 74.94 -27.55
N ALA A 303 3.47 73.88 -28.25
CA ALA A 303 3.70 73.93 -29.69
C ALA A 303 2.40 74.21 -30.47
N ARG A 304 1.28 73.60 -30.04
CA ARG A 304 -0.04 73.77 -30.66
C ARG A 304 -0.63 75.18 -30.50
N LEU A 305 -0.24 75.90 -29.43
CA LEU A 305 -0.66 77.28 -29.20
C LEU A 305 0.13 78.29 -30.03
N ILE A 306 1.35 77.95 -30.45
CA ILE A 306 2.19 78.79 -31.32
C ILE A 306 1.77 78.67 -32.80
N GLU A 307 1.26 77.51 -33.24
CA GLU A 307 0.79 77.30 -34.62
C GLU A 307 -0.57 77.92 -34.93
N LYS A 308 -1.43 78.14 -33.93
CA LYS A 308 -2.79 78.65 -34.17
C LYS A 308 -2.78 80.16 -34.47
N PRO A 309 -3.30 80.63 -35.62
CA PRO A 309 -3.37 82.05 -35.94
C PRO A 309 -4.46 82.73 -35.10
N ALA A 310 -4.07 83.75 -34.34
CA ALA A 310 -5.03 84.63 -33.67
C ALA A 310 -5.47 85.72 -34.66
N ASP A 311 -6.73 85.64 -35.11
CA ASP A 311 -7.35 86.68 -35.92
C ASP A 311 -7.63 87.94 -35.08
N VAL A 312 -6.85 88.97 -35.43
CA VAL A 312 -7.15 90.42 -35.53
C VAL A 312 -8.12 91.07 -34.52
N ALA A 313 -7.57 91.95 -33.68
CA ALA A 313 -8.01 93.35 -33.59
C ALA A 313 -7.04 94.18 -32.71
N GLY A 314 -6.37 95.17 -33.32
CA GLY A 314 -5.89 96.35 -32.59
C GLY A 314 -4.36 96.53 -32.48
N THR A 315 -3.71 96.73 -33.62
CA THR A 315 -2.36 97.31 -33.71
C THR A 315 -2.37 98.72 -33.11
N ALA A 316 -1.67 98.93 -32.00
CA ALA A 316 -1.26 100.26 -31.55
C ALA A 316 0.25 100.23 -31.29
N GLY A 317 0.99 100.60 -32.33
CA GLY A 317 2.42 100.90 -32.25
C GLY A 317 3.33 99.76 -32.71
N GLY A 318 3.36 99.48 -34.02
CA GLY A 318 4.53 98.96 -34.76
C GLY A 318 5.39 97.85 -34.13
N ARG A 319 4.83 96.99 -33.26
CA ARG A 319 5.58 96.04 -32.42
C ARG A 319 5.11 94.62 -32.73
N LEU A 320 6.06 93.75 -33.10
CA LEU A 320 5.81 92.34 -33.42
C LEU A 320 5.34 91.57 -32.17
N SER A 321 4.32 90.72 -32.33
CA SER A 321 3.82 89.82 -31.28
C SER A 321 4.91 88.84 -30.83
N LEU A 322 4.85 88.40 -29.58
CA LEU A 322 5.79 87.42 -29.01
C LEU A 322 5.78 86.10 -29.81
N ALA A 323 4.61 85.69 -30.32
CA ALA A 323 4.48 84.50 -31.16
C ALA A 323 5.16 84.67 -32.53
N ASP A 324 5.10 85.88 -33.12
CA ASP A 324 5.74 86.18 -34.40
C ASP A 324 7.27 86.23 -34.26
N ARG A 325 7.79 86.72 -33.12
CA ARG A 325 9.24 86.73 -32.81
C ARG A 325 9.80 85.33 -32.57
N VAL A 326 9.06 84.44 -31.91
CA VAL A 326 9.48 83.02 -31.74
C VAL A 326 9.55 82.30 -33.09
N ARG A 327 8.67 82.63 -34.05
CA ARG A 327 8.73 82.08 -35.42
C ARG A 327 9.94 82.63 -36.19
N LEU A 328 10.20 83.93 -36.16
CA LEU A 328 11.39 84.52 -36.79
C LEU A 328 12.70 83.89 -36.30
N LEU A 329 12.84 83.68 -34.99
CA LEU A 329 14.00 83.00 -34.40
C LEU A 329 14.13 81.54 -34.88
N SER A 330 13.01 80.84 -35.06
CA SER A 330 13.02 79.48 -35.59
C SER A 330 13.42 79.40 -37.07
N GLU A 331 13.07 80.42 -37.84
CA GLU A 331 13.42 80.53 -39.26
C GLU A 331 14.90 80.92 -39.45
N GLU A 332 15.45 81.80 -38.60
CA GLU A 332 16.88 82.13 -38.59
C GLU A 332 17.78 80.93 -38.22
N GLU A 333 17.37 80.12 -37.24
CA GLU A 333 18.12 78.89 -36.86
C GLU A 333 18.01 77.79 -37.94
N ALA A 334 16.87 77.68 -38.63
CA ALA A 334 16.71 76.77 -39.76
C ALA A 334 17.56 77.19 -40.99
N ALA A 335 17.74 78.50 -41.20
CA ALA A 335 18.59 79.06 -42.26
C ALA A 335 20.09 78.93 -41.97
N GLY A 336 20.49 78.83 -40.69
CA GLY A 336 21.88 78.57 -40.26
C GLY A 336 22.34 77.10 -40.36
N GLY A 337 21.44 76.17 -40.67
CA GLY A 337 21.70 74.72 -40.73
C GLY A 337 22.19 74.18 -42.08
N ALA A 338 22.50 75.02 -43.07
CA ALA A 338 22.79 74.59 -44.44
C ALA A 338 24.30 74.43 -44.77
N THR A 339 24.88 73.26 -44.42
CA THR A 339 25.99 72.51 -45.10
C THR A 339 27.43 73.11 -45.19
N PRO A 340 28.53 72.32 -45.35
CA PRO A 340 28.64 71.05 -46.11
C PRO A 340 29.46 69.88 -45.50
N SER A 341 29.36 68.75 -46.20
CA SER A 341 29.94 67.41 -46.01
C SER A 341 31.47 67.29 -45.85
N ARG A 342 31.93 66.24 -45.14
CA ARG A 342 33.07 65.34 -45.48
C ARG A 342 33.08 64.15 -44.48
N SER A 343 32.82 62.91 -44.90
CA SER A 343 33.74 61.95 -45.55
C SER A 343 34.48 61.03 -44.55
N GLN A 344 34.46 59.72 -44.86
CA GLN A 344 35.21 58.55 -44.31
C GLN A 344 34.54 57.86 -43.11
N ALA A 345 34.08 56.60 -43.13
CA ALA A 345 34.43 55.41 -43.92
C ALA A 345 35.94 55.07 -43.91
N ALA A 346 36.38 54.33 -42.89
CA ALA A 346 37.37 53.25 -43.03
C ALA A 346 37.57 52.50 -41.70
N ARG A 347 37.27 51.19 -41.75
CA ARG A 347 37.92 50.05 -41.07
C ARG A 347 37.82 49.90 -39.55
#